data_AF-A4WMH2-F1
#
_entry.id   AF-A4WMH2-F1
#
_cell.length_a   1.000
_cell.length_b   1.000
_cell.length_c   1.000
_cell.angle_alpha   90.00
_cell.angle_beta   90.00
_cell.angle_gamma   90.00
#
_symmetry.space_group_name_H-M   'P 1'
#
loop_
_entity.id
_entity.type
_entity.pdbx_description
1 polymer ?
#
loop_
_entity_poly.entity_id
_entity_poly.type
_entity_poly.pdbx_seq_one_letter_code
_entity_poly.pdbx_strand_id
1 'polypeptide(L)'
;MRKATCHGEKYWIAVAALQNAIAERRGWEHFSRRDFIIGQLCEELGDADVVRQFRTAEGLRANFYHNFMDGKIFDLHRADVFALIERLRRCLGQRGRPA
;
A
#
# COMPACT_ATOMS: atom_id res chain seq x y z
N MET A 1 -6.30 27.14 -4.12
CA MET A 1 -5.28 26.08 -4.35
C MET A 1 -5.94 24.71 -4.20
N ARG A 2 -6.07 23.92 -5.28
CA ARG A 2 -6.67 22.56 -5.30
C ARG A 2 -5.64 21.52 -5.82
N LYS A 3 -4.41 21.52 -5.29
CA LYS A 3 -3.31 20.67 -5.81
C LYS A 3 -2.99 19.42 -4.96
N ALA A 4 -3.45 19.35 -3.70
CA ALA A 4 -3.16 18.21 -2.82
C ALA A 4 -4.12 17.01 -3.00
N THR A 5 -5.34 17.25 -3.48
CA THR A 5 -6.45 16.28 -3.40
C THR A 5 -6.33 15.08 -4.35
N CYS A 6 -5.81 15.21 -5.58
CA CYS A 6 -5.76 14.08 -6.53
C CYS A 6 -4.60 13.08 -6.28
N HIS A 7 -3.68 13.38 -5.36
CA HIS A 7 -2.45 12.59 -5.20
C HIS A 7 -2.67 11.35 -4.31
N GLY A 8 -3.42 11.47 -3.20
CA GLY A 8 -3.68 10.36 -2.28
C GLY A 8 -4.40 9.17 -2.94
N GLU A 9 -5.41 9.45 -3.78
CA GLU A 9 -6.18 8.42 -4.47
C GLU A 9 -5.33 7.66 -5.50
N LYS A 10 -4.43 8.36 -6.22
CA LYS A 10 -3.49 7.72 -7.15
C LYS A 10 -2.52 6.78 -6.44
N TYR A 11 -2.01 7.18 -5.27
CA TYR A 11 -1.15 6.31 -4.47
C TYR A 11 -1.89 5.07 -3.99
N TRP A 12 -3.13 5.23 -3.55
CA TRP A 12 -3.97 4.11 -3.16
C TRP A 12 -4.24 3.14 -4.31
N ILE A 13 -4.59 3.64 -5.50
CA ILE A 13 -4.81 2.81 -6.69
C ILE A 13 -3.53 2.03 -7.04
N ALA A 14 -2.35 2.65 -6.94
CA ALA A 14 -1.08 1.98 -7.19
C ALA A 14 -0.80 0.85 -6.18
N VAL A 15 -0.95 1.11 -4.87
CA VAL A 15 -0.81 0.10 -3.82
C VAL A 15 -1.80 -1.06 -4.05
N ALA A 16 -3.04 -0.73 -4.38
CA ALA A 16 -4.09 -1.69 -4.64
C ALA A 16 -3.79 -2.61 -5.83
N ALA A 17 -3.31 -2.04 -6.94
CA ALA A 17 -2.93 -2.81 -8.12
C ALA A 17 -1.74 -3.73 -7.84
N LEU A 18 -0.74 -3.25 -7.10
CA LEU A 18 0.43 -4.05 -6.72
C LEU A 18 0.05 -5.22 -5.81
N GLN A 19 -0.84 -5.01 -4.84
CA GLN A 19 -1.38 -6.08 -3.99
C GLN A 19 -2.05 -7.17 -4.81
N ASN A 20 -2.92 -6.78 -5.76
CA ASN A 20 -3.62 -7.73 -6.61
C ASN A 20 -2.63 -8.53 -7.46
N ALA A 21 -1.65 -7.85 -8.07
CA ALA A 21 -0.61 -8.52 -8.86
C ALA A 21 0.24 -9.49 -8.03
N ILE A 22 0.54 -9.16 -6.76
CA ILE A 22 1.25 -10.05 -5.84
C ILE A 22 0.36 -11.26 -5.52
N ALA A 23 -0.91 -11.03 -5.17
CA ALA A 23 -1.84 -12.09 -4.82
C ALA A 23 -2.03 -13.07 -6.00
N GLU A 24 -2.25 -12.55 -7.22
CA GLU A 24 -2.33 -13.35 -8.44
C GLU A 24 -1.05 -14.18 -8.66
N ARG A 25 0.12 -13.55 -8.51
CA ARG A 25 1.41 -14.24 -8.69
C ARG A 25 1.68 -15.32 -7.64
N ARG A 26 1.20 -15.12 -6.41
CA ARG A 26 1.35 -16.05 -5.29
C ARG A 26 0.24 -17.12 -5.26
N GLY A 27 -0.75 -17.02 -6.13
CA GLY A 27 -1.92 -17.90 -6.12
C GLY A 27 -2.84 -17.68 -4.92
N TRP A 28 -2.74 -16.52 -4.25
CA TRP A 28 -3.65 -16.14 -3.18
C TRP A 28 -4.99 -15.68 -3.77
N GLU A 29 -6.08 -15.84 -3.03
CA GLU A 29 -7.37 -15.26 -3.41
C GLU A 29 -7.25 -13.73 -3.52
N HIS A 30 -7.16 -13.23 -4.75
CA HIS A 30 -6.98 -11.82 -5.10
C HIS A 30 -8.22 -10.95 -4.82
N PHE A 31 -9.36 -11.59 -4.50
CA PHE A 31 -10.57 -10.96 -3.97
C PHE A 31 -10.71 -11.04 -2.44
N SER A 32 -9.74 -11.66 -1.75
CA SER A 32 -9.73 -11.65 -0.29
C SER A 32 -9.52 -10.24 0.26
N ARG A 33 -10.03 -10.00 1.47
CA ARG A 33 -9.85 -8.74 2.24
C ARG A 33 -8.40 -8.26 2.08
N ARG A 34 -8.18 -7.00 1.68
CA ARG A 34 -6.81 -6.45 1.48
C ARG A 34 -5.91 -6.64 2.71
N ASP A 35 -6.51 -6.63 3.90
CA ASP A 35 -5.89 -6.95 5.18
C ASP A 35 -5.27 -8.36 5.22
N PHE A 36 -5.87 -9.34 4.53
CA PHE A 36 -5.32 -10.69 4.39
C PHE A 36 -4.04 -10.68 3.57
N ILE A 37 -4.03 -10.02 2.40
CA ILE A 37 -2.83 -9.93 1.54
C ILE A 37 -1.70 -9.22 2.28
N ILE A 38 -2.00 -8.15 3.01
CA ILE A 38 -1.02 -7.43 3.83
C ILE A 38 -0.53 -8.26 5.02
N GLY A 39 -1.41 -9.03 5.66
CA GLY A 39 -1.03 -9.98 6.71
C GLY A 39 -0.06 -11.03 6.20
N GLN A 40 -0.38 -11.67 5.06
CA GLN A 40 0.51 -12.64 4.43
C GLN A 40 1.85 -12.02 4.01
N LEU A 41 1.84 -10.80 3.46
CA LEU A 41 3.08 -10.07 3.15
C LEU A 41 3.90 -9.74 4.39
N CYS A 42 3.26 -9.38 5.50
CA CYS A 42 3.94 -9.15 6.77
C CYS A 42 4.62 -10.43 7.27
N GLU A 43 3.96 -11.58 7.15
CA GLU A 43 4.54 -12.88 7.52
C GLU A 43 5.70 -13.27 6.59
N GLU A 44 5.55 -13.09 5.26
CA GLU A 44 6.61 -13.40 4.29
C GLU A 44 7.86 -12.51 4.46
N LEU A 45 7.65 -11.22 4.72
CA LEU A 45 8.74 -10.24 4.85
C LEU A 45 9.31 -10.19 6.27
N GLY A 46 8.59 -10.76 7.25
CA GLY A 46 8.91 -10.62 8.68
C GLY A 46 8.87 -9.17 9.16
N ASP A 47 8.13 -8.29 8.47
CA ASP A 47 8.18 -6.85 8.68
C ASP A 47 6.78 -6.23 8.91
N ALA A 48 6.53 -5.86 10.17
CA ALA A 48 5.31 -5.20 10.60
C ALA A 48 5.14 -3.78 10.03
N ASP A 49 6.19 -3.15 9.50
CA ASP A 49 6.09 -1.84 8.85
C ASP A 49 5.19 -1.88 7.62
N VAL A 50 5.10 -3.02 6.93
CA VAL A 50 4.21 -3.19 5.77
C VAL A 50 2.75 -2.95 6.16
N VAL A 51 2.34 -3.45 7.33
CA VAL A 51 0.99 -3.23 7.88
C VAL A 51 0.79 -1.77 8.26
N ARG A 52 1.76 -1.16 8.97
CA ARG A 52 1.69 0.24 9.39
C ARG A 52 1.58 1.19 8.19
N GLN A 53 2.43 0.99 7.19
CA GLN A 53 2.45 1.80 5.97
C GLN A 53 1.16 1.63 5.15
N PHE A 54 0.56 0.43 5.15
CA PHE A 54 -0.73 0.21 4.51
C PHE A 54 -1.85 0.99 5.22
N ARG A 55 -1.90 0.98 6.56
CA ARG A 55 -2.85 1.81 7.32
C ARG A 55 -2.66 3.30 7.07
N THR A 56 -1.41 3.74 6.94
CA THR A 56 -1.07 5.11 6.52
C THR A 56 -1.64 5.42 5.13
N ALA A 57 -1.56 4.50 4.18
CA ALA A 57 -2.15 4.67 2.85
C ALA A 57 -3.68 4.82 2.89
N GLU A 58 -4.35 4.03 3.74
CA GLU A 58 -5.79 4.16 3.99
C GLU A 58 -6.14 5.53 4.59
N GLY A 59 -5.35 6.01 5.55
CA GLY A 59 -5.50 7.34 6.13
C GLY A 59 -5.37 8.47 5.11
N LEU A 60 -4.40 8.38 4.20
CA LEU A 60 -4.24 9.32 3.07
C LEU A 60 -5.46 9.33 2.14
N ARG A 61 -6.02 8.15 1.86
CA ARG A 61 -7.25 8.02 1.07
C ARG A 61 -8.45 8.61 1.81
N ALA A 62 -8.59 8.37 3.11
CA ALA A 62 -9.67 8.96 3.90
C ALA A 62 -9.53 10.50 3.95
N ASN A 63 -8.30 11.01 4.05
CA ASN A 63 -8.03 12.44 4.02
C ASN A 63 -8.48 13.11 2.72
N PHE A 64 -8.53 12.39 1.59
CA PHE A 64 -9.09 12.93 0.35
C PHE A 64 -10.56 13.34 0.50
N TYR A 65 -11.38 12.53 1.18
CA TYR A 65 -12.81 12.79 1.35
C TYR A 65 -13.12 13.73 2.51
N HIS A 66 -12.26 13.72 3.54
CA HIS A 66 -12.55 14.39 4.81
C HIS A 66 -11.64 15.60 5.10
N ASN A 67 -10.57 15.81 4.33
CA ASN A 67 -9.64 16.95 4.39
C ASN A 67 -9.24 17.37 5.81
N PHE A 68 -8.76 16.42 6.61
CA PHE A 68 -8.45 16.59 8.03
C PHE A 68 -6.95 16.66 8.35
N MET A 69 -6.06 16.37 7.40
CA MET A 69 -4.60 16.43 7.58
C MET A 69 -4.04 17.78 7.12
N ASP A 70 -3.07 18.29 7.87
CA ASP A 70 -2.24 19.41 7.45
C ASP A 70 -1.14 18.97 6.47
N GLY A 71 -0.48 19.93 5.83
CA GLY A 71 0.54 19.65 4.80
C GLY A 71 1.72 18.82 5.30
N LYS A 72 2.15 19.01 6.57
CA LYS A 72 3.29 18.25 7.12
C LYS A 72 2.93 16.78 7.35
N ILE A 73 1.75 16.52 7.93
CA ILE A 73 1.26 15.15 8.13
C ILE A 73 1.04 14.47 6.78
N PHE A 74 0.51 15.19 5.78
CA PHE A 74 0.36 14.66 4.42
C PHE A 74 1.69 14.20 3.80
N ASP A 75 2.75 15.00 3.91
CA ASP A 75 4.06 14.65 3.35
C ASP A 75 4.71 13.45 4.06
N LEU A 76 4.53 13.33 5.38
CA LEU A 76 4.97 12.15 6.15
C LEU A 76 4.26 10.89 5.67
N HIS A 77 2.93 10.92 5.60
CA HIS A 77 2.17 9.77 5.11
C HIS A 77 2.51 9.45 3.66
N ARG A 78 2.77 10.47 2.83
CA ARG A 78 3.18 10.27 1.43
C ARG A 78 4.50 9.50 1.34
N ALA A 79 5.48 9.85 2.18
CA ALA A 79 6.77 9.16 2.24
C ALA A 79 6.60 7.67 2.62
N ASP A 80 5.75 7.37 3.61
CA ASP A 80 5.44 6.01 4.01
C ASP A 80 4.80 5.19 2.89
N VAL A 81 3.87 5.79 2.14
CA VAL A 81 3.23 5.10 1.01
C VAL A 81 4.21 4.85 -0.13
N PHE A 82 5.15 5.77 -0.38
CA PHE A 82 6.22 5.52 -1.34
C PHE A 82 7.12 4.35 -0.91
N ALA A 83 7.49 4.29 0.37
CA ALA A 83 8.27 3.18 0.90
C ALA A 83 7.52 1.84 0.75
N LEU A 84 6.20 1.82 0.97
CA LEU A 84 5.37 0.64 0.73
C LEU A 84 5.35 0.23 -0.74
N ILE A 85 5.15 1.17 -1.66
CA ILE A 85 5.15 0.89 -3.10
C ILE A 85 6.47 0.24 -3.53
N GLU A 86 7.60 0.79 -3.09
CA GLU A 86 8.91 0.23 -3.42
C GLU A 86 9.12 -1.17 -2.85
N ARG A 87 8.63 -1.45 -1.63
CA ARG A 87 8.64 -2.79 -1.03
C ARG A 87 7.79 -3.78 -1.85
N LEU A 88 6.56 -3.40 -2.20
CA LEU A 88 5.66 -4.24 -3.01
C LEU A 88 6.25 -4.51 -4.41
N ARG A 89 6.89 -3.51 -5.02
CA ARG A 89 7.61 -3.69 -6.30
C ARG A 89 8.76 -4.67 -6.19
N ARG A 90 9.52 -4.65 -5.09
CA ARG A 90 10.57 -5.65 -4.83
C ARG A 90 9.97 -7.06 -4.68
N CYS A 91 8.84 -7.21 -3.98
CA CYS A 91 8.13 -8.49 -3.88
C CYS A 91 7.70 -9.01 -5.26
N LEU A 92 7.24 -8.14 -6.16
CA LEU A 92 6.95 -8.51 -7.54
C LEU A 92 8.22 -8.79 -8.37
N GLY A 93 9.33 -8.10 -8.13
CA GLY A 93 10.58 -8.33 -8.84
C GLY A 93 11.27 -9.64 -8.45
N GLN A 94 11.09 -10.10 -7.22
CA GLN A 94 11.61 -11.38 -6.76
C GLN A 94 10.82 -12.52 -7.42
N ARG A 95 11.51 -13.33 -8.23
CA ARG A 95 10.95 -14.55 -8.81
C ARG A 95 10.55 -15.47 -7.66
N GLY A 96 9.26 -15.48 -7.33
CA GLY A 96 8.67 -16.49 -6.43
C GLY A 96 9.23 -17.84 -6.84
N ARG A 97 10.04 -18.43 -5.97
CA ARG A 97 10.56 -19.78 -6.16
C ARG A 97 9.34 -20.69 -5.98
N PRO A 98 8.86 -21.39 -7.02
CA PRO A 98 7.87 -22.41 -6.78
C PRO A 98 8.49 -23.44 -5.84
N ALA A 99 7.78 -23.76 -4.76
CA ALA A 99 8.03 -24.96 -3.98
C ALA A 99 7.71 -26.19 -4.82
#